data_AF-A0A7W0A1A8-F1
#
_entry.id   AF-A0A7W0A1A8-F1
#
_cell.length_a   1.000
_cell.length_b   1.000
_cell.length_c   1.000
_cell.angle_alpha   90.00
_cell.angle_beta   90.00
_cell.angle_gamma   90.00
#
_symmetry.space_group_name_H-M   'P 1'
#
loop_
_entity.id
_entity.type
_entity.pdbx_description
1 polymer ?
#
loop_
_entity_poly.entity_id
_entity_poly.type
_entity_poly.pdbx_seq_one_letter_code
_entity_poly.pdbx_strand_id
1 'polypeptide(L)'
;MGARATGAQEALFTVSGGGVNLKQMASPDGSTEVPLRESFAFDAHYAQCIIEDNPADFAMDTFAMGRVVVEAHNFFMAMYATEMSLVRIRDGGNGTRVALLTGALSCSTEAGTASGTVGSRTATEPAFYEIEAVDGGHGGGSAGDRFAFTVFFDPEQAPVNHAIFGPNPTFTGEMVAGEVTIAAPAVLPLLPAERPGEGTPAA
;
A
#
# COMPACT_ATOMS: atom_id res chain seq x y z
N MET A 1 44.88 0.13 -13.15
CA MET A 1 43.67 0.86 -12.71
C MET A 1 42.51 0.40 -13.59
N GLY A 2 41.70 -0.54 -13.11
CA GLY A 2 40.48 -0.96 -13.80
C GLY A 2 39.29 -0.42 -13.01
N ALA A 3 38.57 0.55 -13.57
CA ALA A 3 37.34 1.05 -12.98
C ALA A 3 36.31 -0.10 -13.00
N ARG A 4 35.89 -0.54 -11.80
CA ARG A 4 34.70 -1.37 -11.65
C ARG A 4 33.51 -0.51 -12.07
N ALA A 5 32.84 -0.91 -13.14
CA ALA A 5 31.53 -0.40 -13.46
C ALA A 5 30.60 -0.80 -12.30
N THR A 6 30.21 0.18 -11.51
CA THR A 6 29.15 0.08 -10.51
C THR A 6 27.84 -0.07 -11.29
N GLY A 7 27.50 -1.31 -11.63
CA GLY A 7 26.18 -1.64 -12.13
C GLY A 7 25.19 -1.52 -10.98
N ALA A 8 24.78 -0.29 -10.66
CA ALA A 8 23.46 -0.08 -10.10
C ALA A 8 22.50 -0.44 -11.23
N GLN A 9 22.17 -1.72 -11.32
CA GLN A 9 21.11 -2.18 -12.20
C GLN A 9 19.85 -1.53 -11.63
N GLU A 10 19.33 -0.52 -12.34
CA GLU A 10 17.96 -0.04 -12.13
C GLU A 10 17.07 -1.28 -12.27
N ALA A 11 16.70 -1.85 -11.12
CA ALA A 11 15.62 -2.81 -11.07
C ALA A 11 14.37 -1.99 -11.42
N LEU A 12 13.98 -2.02 -12.70
CA LEU A 12 12.61 -1.72 -13.11
C LEU A 12 11.71 -2.43 -12.12
N PHE A 13 10.90 -1.70 -11.35
CA PHE A 13 10.12 -2.31 -10.27
C PHE A 13 9.30 -3.45 -10.86
N THR A 14 9.55 -4.67 -10.39
CA THR A 14 8.83 -5.87 -10.80
C THR A 14 7.60 -6.09 -9.92
N VAL A 15 6.99 -5.01 -9.45
CA VAL A 15 5.89 -5.03 -8.47
C VAL A 15 4.86 -4.01 -8.92
N SER A 16 3.63 -4.45 -9.13
CA SER A 16 2.52 -3.59 -9.48
C SER A 16 1.21 -4.23 -9.06
N GLY A 17 0.18 -3.43 -8.87
CA GLY A 17 -1.15 -3.96 -8.62
C GLY A 17 -2.19 -2.87 -8.57
N GLY A 18 -3.44 -3.28 -8.54
CA GLY A 18 -4.55 -2.38 -8.33
C GLY A 18 -5.82 -3.16 -8.07
N GLY A 19 -6.74 -2.54 -7.36
CA GLY A 19 -7.93 -3.24 -6.90
C GLY A 19 -8.78 -2.43 -5.95
N VAL A 20 -9.72 -3.14 -5.32
CA VAL A 20 -10.63 -2.60 -4.32
C VAL A 20 -10.56 -3.47 -3.08
N ASN A 21 -10.11 -2.88 -1.97
CA ASN A 21 -10.28 -3.43 -0.65
C ASN A 21 -11.67 -3.04 -0.12
N LEU A 22 -12.37 -4.00 0.46
CA LEU A 22 -13.62 -3.81 1.17
C LEU A 22 -13.37 -3.89 2.67
N LYS A 23 -13.66 -2.80 3.37
CA LYS A 23 -13.64 -2.73 4.82
C LYS A 23 -15.07 -2.61 5.32
N GLN A 24 -15.41 -3.42 6.31
CA GLN A 24 -16.70 -3.33 6.99
C GLN A 24 -16.60 -2.35 8.16
N MET A 25 -17.45 -1.34 8.14
CA MET A 25 -17.54 -0.32 9.18
C MET A 25 -18.79 -0.57 10.02
N ALA A 26 -18.76 -0.22 11.31
CA ALA A 26 -19.94 -0.35 12.14
C ALA A 26 -21.00 0.68 11.73
N SER A 27 -22.27 0.30 11.64
CA SER A 27 -23.37 1.26 11.60
C SER A 27 -23.43 2.08 12.90
N PRO A 28 -24.06 3.28 12.90
CA PRO A 28 -24.16 4.12 14.10
C PRO A 28 -24.83 3.43 15.30
N ASP A 29 -25.81 2.57 15.03
CA ASP A 29 -26.54 1.78 16.03
C ASP A 29 -25.88 0.42 16.34
N GLY A 30 -24.79 0.07 15.64
CA GLY A 30 -24.06 -1.19 15.78
C GLY A 30 -24.83 -2.44 15.32
N SER A 31 -25.96 -2.29 14.62
CA SER A 31 -26.81 -3.40 14.21
C SER A 31 -26.35 -4.08 12.91
N THR A 32 -25.63 -3.35 12.06
CA THR A 32 -25.22 -3.78 10.72
C THR A 32 -23.82 -3.29 10.39
N GLU A 33 -23.23 -3.87 9.35
CA GLU A 33 -21.97 -3.42 8.78
C GLU A 33 -22.21 -2.60 7.51
N VAL A 34 -21.41 -1.55 7.34
CA VAL A 34 -21.45 -0.62 6.23
C VAL A 34 -20.21 -0.83 5.38
N PRO A 35 -20.37 -1.19 4.09
CA PRO A 35 -19.25 -1.45 3.21
C PRO A 35 -18.55 -0.14 2.83
N LEU A 36 -17.28 -0.02 3.21
CA LEU A 36 -16.40 1.07 2.79
C LEU A 36 -15.39 0.52 1.78
N ARG A 37 -15.40 1.09 0.58
CA ARG A 37 -14.53 0.64 -0.52
C ARG A 37 -13.31 1.55 -0.64
N GLU A 38 -12.15 0.92 -0.62
CA GLU A 38 -10.84 1.54 -0.76
C GLU A 38 -10.24 1.07 -2.08
N SER A 39 -10.12 1.98 -3.04
CA SER A 39 -9.42 1.75 -4.30
C SER A 39 -7.93 1.95 -4.09
N PHE A 40 -7.12 0.98 -4.50
CA PHE A 40 -5.66 1.11 -4.49
C PHE A 40 -5.10 0.83 -5.88
N ALA A 41 -3.97 1.45 -6.18
CA ALA A 41 -3.16 1.14 -7.36
C ALA A 41 -1.71 1.51 -7.07
N PHE A 42 -0.76 0.73 -7.57
CA PHE A 42 0.65 1.05 -7.46
C PHE A 42 1.48 0.35 -8.53
N ASP A 43 2.62 0.94 -8.87
CA ASP A 43 3.62 0.39 -9.78
C ASP A 43 5.03 0.89 -9.41
N ALA A 44 5.93 1.05 -10.38
CA ALA A 44 7.28 1.55 -10.21
C ALA A 44 7.38 3.05 -9.83
N HIS A 45 6.34 3.82 -10.13
CA HIS A 45 6.37 5.27 -10.14
C HIS A 45 5.23 5.89 -9.35
N TYR A 46 4.16 5.14 -9.14
CA TYR A 46 2.93 5.61 -8.56
C TYR A 46 2.45 4.68 -7.44
N ALA A 47 1.83 5.25 -6.41
CA ALA A 47 1.00 4.51 -5.48
C ALA A 47 -0.13 5.42 -4.98
N GLN A 48 -1.34 4.85 -4.89
CA GLN A 48 -2.51 5.52 -4.34
C GLN A 48 -3.33 4.59 -3.45
N CYS A 49 -4.07 5.21 -2.53
CA CYS A 49 -5.14 4.58 -1.78
C CYS A 49 -6.25 5.61 -1.56
N ILE A 50 -7.45 5.33 -2.06
CA ILE A 50 -8.54 6.30 -2.16
C ILE A 50 -9.84 5.68 -1.68
N ILE A 51 -10.53 6.39 -0.81
CA ILE A 51 -11.94 6.17 -0.46
C ILE A 51 -12.69 7.40 -0.95
N GLU A 52 -13.46 7.25 -2.02
CA GLU A 52 -14.14 8.38 -2.67
C GLU A 52 -15.45 8.78 -1.97
N ASP A 53 -16.10 7.79 -1.37
CA ASP A 53 -17.47 7.89 -0.87
C ASP A 53 -17.77 6.83 0.20
N ASN A 54 -18.76 7.11 1.05
CA ASN A 54 -19.41 6.13 1.92
C ASN A 54 -20.93 6.09 1.61
N PRO A 55 -21.50 4.94 1.20
CA PRO A 55 -22.88 4.91 0.72
C PRO A 55 -23.94 5.05 1.83
N ALA A 56 -23.54 4.90 3.09
CA ALA A 56 -24.41 5.00 4.25
C ALA A 56 -23.62 5.55 5.45
N ASP A 57 -24.34 6.00 6.46
CA ASP A 57 -23.77 6.44 7.73
C ASP A 57 -22.96 5.32 8.37
N PHE A 58 -21.78 5.62 8.88
CA PHE A 58 -21.02 4.68 9.69
C PHE A 58 -20.44 5.36 10.92
N ALA A 59 -20.17 4.57 11.96
CA ALA A 59 -19.46 5.02 13.14
C ALA A 59 -18.01 4.53 13.08
N MET A 60 -17.09 5.43 13.44
CA MET A 60 -15.69 5.10 13.62
C MET A 60 -15.17 5.68 14.94
N ASP A 61 -14.34 4.91 15.62
CA ASP A 61 -13.59 5.41 16.76
C ASP A 61 -12.34 6.11 16.22
N THR A 62 -12.26 7.43 16.46
CA THR A 62 -11.10 8.23 16.07
C THR A 62 -10.06 8.25 17.19
N PHE A 63 -8.83 8.62 16.85
CA PHE A 63 -7.73 8.64 17.82
C PHE A 63 -7.89 9.70 18.91
N ALA A 64 -8.22 10.95 18.54
CA ALA A 64 -8.28 12.08 19.46
C ALA A 64 -9.66 12.74 19.57
N MET A 65 -10.63 12.38 18.72
CA MET A 65 -11.95 13.02 18.67
C MET A 65 -13.05 12.13 19.28
N GLY A 66 -12.71 10.93 19.74
CA GLY A 66 -13.66 9.93 20.23
C GLY A 66 -14.43 9.24 19.10
N ARG A 67 -15.58 8.65 19.43
CA ARG A 67 -16.46 8.01 18.45
C ARG A 67 -17.22 9.05 17.65
N VAL A 68 -17.10 9.01 16.33
CA VAL A 68 -17.81 9.91 15.41
C VAL A 68 -18.74 9.11 14.51
N VAL A 69 -19.88 9.71 14.18
CA VAL A 69 -20.77 9.23 13.12
C VAL A 69 -20.51 10.08 11.90
N VAL A 70 -20.06 9.42 10.82
CA VAL A 70 -19.90 10.04 9.51
C VAL A 70 -21.17 9.78 8.73
N GLU A 71 -21.80 10.85 8.26
CA GLU A 71 -23.04 10.78 7.49
C GLU A 71 -22.78 10.18 6.10
N ALA A 72 -23.81 9.61 5.48
CA ALA A 72 -23.74 9.13 4.12
C ALA A 72 -23.18 10.20 3.17
N HIS A 73 -22.29 9.77 2.29
CA HIS A 73 -21.61 10.58 1.28
C HIS A 73 -20.70 11.70 1.80
N ASN A 74 -20.34 11.65 3.08
CA ASN A 74 -19.55 12.67 3.74
C ASN A 74 -18.18 12.16 4.23
N PHE A 75 -17.71 11.00 3.75
CA PHE A 75 -16.35 10.53 3.97
C PHE A 75 -15.56 10.52 2.66
N PHE A 76 -14.37 11.10 2.71
CA PHE A 76 -13.40 11.05 1.63
C PHE A 76 -12.00 10.94 2.20
N MET A 77 -11.17 10.14 1.55
CA MET A 77 -9.75 10.06 1.81
C MET A 77 -9.03 9.77 0.50
N ALA A 78 -7.96 10.49 0.21
CA ALA A 78 -7.08 10.18 -0.90
C ALA A 78 -5.63 10.35 -0.49
N MET A 79 -4.86 9.30 -0.71
CA MET A 79 -3.44 9.24 -0.43
C MET A 79 -2.71 8.99 -1.75
N TYR A 80 -1.75 9.85 -2.05
CA TYR A 80 -0.93 9.76 -3.26
C TYR A 80 0.54 9.81 -2.88
N ALA A 81 1.30 8.79 -3.29
CA ALA A 81 2.74 8.77 -3.10
C ALA A 81 3.40 9.91 -3.89
N THR A 82 4.28 10.64 -3.22
CA THR A 82 5.16 11.67 -3.80
C THR A 82 6.59 11.15 -3.96
N GLU A 83 6.97 10.18 -3.13
CA GLU A 83 8.23 9.45 -3.20
C GLU A 83 7.95 7.97 -2.96
N MET A 84 8.73 7.08 -3.59
CA MET A 84 8.56 5.64 -3.42
C MET A 84 9.88 4.90 -3.59
N SER A 85 10.04 3.83 -2.82
CA SER A 85 11.19 2.93 -2.90
C SER A 85 10.77 1.50 -2.57
N LEU A 86 11.22 0.55 -3.37
CA LEU A 86 11.10 -0.87 -3.06
C LEU A 86 12.17 -1.24 -2.03
N VAL A 87 11.75 -1.65 -0.84
CA VAL A 87 12.64 -2.08 0.23
C VAL A 87 13.12 -3.51 -0.01
N ARG A 88 12.19 -4.42 -0.32
CA ARG A 88 12.49 -5.83 -0.58
C ARG A 88 11.36 -6.55 -1.29
N ILE A 89 11.71 -7.64 -1.95
CA ILE A 89 10.79 -8.73 -2.35
C ILE A 89 11.25 -9.99 -1.62
N ARG A 90 10.32 -10.72 -1.01
CA ARG A 90 10.58 -12.01 -0.37
C ARG A 90 9.65 -13.09 -0.90
N ASP A 91 10.14 -14.32 -0.88
CA ASP A 91 9.30 -15.51 -1.07
C ASP A 91 8.42 -15.70 0.19
N GLY A 92 7.11 -15.78 -0.01
CA GLY A 92 6.12 -16.03 1.04
C GLY A 92 5.84 -17.51 1.27
N GLY A 93 6.40 -18.40 0.43
CA GLY A 93 6.10 -19.82 0.37
C GLY A 93 4.88 -20.12 -0.52
N ASN A 94 4.76 -21.37 -0.96
CA ASN A 94 3.62 -21.87 -1.75
C ASN A 94 3.33 -21.06 -3.04
N GLY A 95 4.35 -20.46 -3.65
CA GLY A 95 4.21 -19.64 -4.85
C GLY A 95 3.83 -18.18 -4.56
N THR A 96 3.56 -17.82 -3.30
CA THR A 96 3.28 -16.45 -2.89
C THR A 96 4.54 -15.60 -2.84
N ARG A 97 4.44 -14.33 -3.21
CA ARG A 97 5.51 -13.33 -3.03
C ARG A 97 5.00 -12.15 -2.25
N VAL A 98 5.91 -11.48 -1.54
CA VAL A 98 5.59 -10.30 -0.73
C VAL A 98 6.59 -9.20 -1.05
N ALA A 99 6.10 -8.02 -1.42
CA ALA A 99 6.88 -6.81 -1.61
C ALA A 99 6.62 -5.84 -0.48
N LEU A 100 7.70 -5.19 -0.03
CA LEU A 100 7.61 -4.07 0.89
C LEU A 100 8.08 -2.81 0.18
N LEU A 101 7.22 -1.80 0.13
CA LEU A 101 7.53 -0.48 -0.40
C LEU A 101 7.41 0.56 0.71
N THR A 102 8.22 1.60 0.66
CA THR A 102 8.13 2.75 1.57
C THR A 102 8.26 4.04 0.80
N GLY A 103 7.84 5.15 1.40
CA GLY A 103 7.94 6.44 0.75
C GLY A 103 7.29 7.56 1.54
N ALA A 104 7.10 8.68 0.85
CA ALA A 104 6.37 9.84 1.34
C ALA A 104 5.10 10.04 0.50
N LEU A 105 4.06 10.58 1.11
CA LEU A 105 2.77 10.82 0.46
C LEU A 105 2.16 12.15 0.86
N SER A 106 1.17 12.57 0.09
CA SER A 106 0.20 13.61 0.46
C SER A 106 -1.16 12.96 0.72
N CYS A 107 -1.77 13.28 1.86
CA CYS A 107 -3.07 12.77 2.28
C CYS A 107 -4.10 13.90 2.39
N SER A 108 -5.19 13.82 1.64
CA SER A 108 -6.37 14.66 1.82
C SER A 108 -7.49 13.83 2.43
N THR A 109 -8.10 14.30 3.52
CA THR A 109 -9.17 13.60 4.24
C THR A 109 -10.27 14.59 4.57
N GLU A 110 -11.53 14.21 4.34
CA GLU A 110 -12.72 14.95 4.74
C GLU A 110 -13.71 14.00 5.39
N ALA A 111 -14.18 14.36 6.58
CA ALA A 111 -15.23 13.63 7.29
C ALA A 111 -16.30 14.62 7.78
N GLY A 112 -17.50 14.54 7.19
CA GLY A 112 -18.68 15.28 7.61
C GLY A 112 -19.46 14.53 8.68
N THR A 113 -19.72 15.23 9.77
CA THR A 113 -20.47 14.74 10.94
C THR A 113 -21.63 15.68 11.23
N ALA A 114 -22.58 15.26 12.07
CA ALA A 114 -23.66 16.13 12.54
C ALA A 114 -23.16 17.42 13.24
N SER A 115 -21.95 17.40 13.80
CA SER A 115 -21.31 18.58 14.43
C SER A 115 -20.53 19.48 13.46
N GLY A 116 -20.42 19.08 12.20
CA GLY A 116 -19.66 19.79 11.16
C GLY A 116 -18.67 18.89 10.43
N THR A 117 -17.88 19.51 9.55
CA THR A 117 -16.87 18.85 8.72
C THR A 117 -15.47 19.01 9.30
N VAL A 118 -14.70 17.93 9.29
CA VAL A 118 -13.28 17.92 9.64
C VAL A 118 -12.45 17.57 8.42
N GLY A 119 -11.37 18.31 8.21
CA GLY A 119 -10.47 18.14 7.08
C GLY A 119 -10.98 18.81 5.79
N SER A 120 -10.47 18.35 4.64
CA SER A 120 -10.75 18.89 3.32
C SER A 120 -10.40 17.87 2.23
N ARG A 121 -11.19 17.85 1.16
CA ARG A 121 -10.87 17.08 -0.06
C ARG A 121 -9.68 17.62 -0.84
N THR A 122 -9.27 18.86 -0.62
CA THR A 122 -8.24 19.54 -1.43
C THR A 122 -7.01 19.98 -0.64
N ALA A 123 -7.13 20.16 0.68
CA ALA A 123 -5.96 20.42 1.52
C ALA A 123 -5.31 19.08 1.87
N THR A 124 -4.00 19.00 1.66
CA THR A 124 -3.22 17.79 1.90
C THR A 124 -2.28 17.97 3.09
N GLU A 125 -2.15 16.92 3.89
CA GLU A 125 -1.11 16.80 4.92
C GLU A 125 -0.05 15.78 4.46
N PRO A 126 1.24 16.04 4.67
CA PRO A 126 2.30 15.10 4.33
C PRO A 126 2.38 13.95 5.34
N ALA A 127 2.81 12.77 4.88
CA ALA A 127 3.09 11.63 5.75
C ALA A 127 4.14 10.70 5.11
N PHE A 128 4.69 9.80 5.92
CA PHE A 128 5.45 8.65 5.42
C PHE A 128 4.55 7.42 5.36
N TYR A 129 4.97 6.41 4.60
CA TYR A 129 4.21 5.17 4.51
C TYR A 129 5.05 3.92 4.33
N GLU A 130 4.39 2.79 4.57
CA GLU A 130 4.81 1.45 4.22
C GLU A 130 3.65 0.71 3.53
N ILE A 131 3.91 0.11 2.37
CA ILE A 131 2.98 -0.79 1.68
C ILE A 131 3.53 -2.21 1.77
N GLU A 132 2.74 -3.14 2.30
CA GLU A 132 2.93 -4.58 2.11
C GLU A 132 1.96 -5.08 1.04
N ALA A 133 2.52 -5.52 -0.09
CA ALA A 133 1.76 -6.11 -1.20
C ALA A 133 2.09 -7.60 -1.30
N VAL A 134 1.05 -8.42 -1.43
CA VAL A 134 1.15 -9.88 -1.53
C VAL A 134 0.58 -10.30 -2.89
N ASP A 135 1.37 -11.08 -3.64
CA ASP A 135 0.97 -11.79 -4.87
C ASP A 135 0.80 -13.27 -4.52
N GLY A 136 -0.44 -13.75 -4.52
CA GLY A 136 -0.84 -15.13 -4.29
C GLY A 136 -0.86 -15.98 -5.57
N GLY A 137 -0.52 -15.40 -6.71
CA GLY A 137 -0.65 -15.98 -8.04
C GLY A 137 -1.90 -15.49 -8.77
N HIS A 138 -2.16 -16.07 -9.93
CA HIS A 138 -3.25 -15.61 -10.80
C HIS A 138 -4.63 -15.78 -10.15
N GLY A 139 -5.41 -14.69 -10.11
CA GLY A 139 -6.79 -14.72 -9.60
C GLY A 139 -7.11 -13.68 -8.51
N GLY A 140 -6.21 -12.73 -8.24
CA GLY A 140 -6.48 -11.60 -7.37
C GLY A 140 -6.68 -12.00 -5.91
N GLY A 141 -7.58 -11.30 -5.21
CA GLY A 141 -7.89 -11.59 -3.81
C GLY A 141 -8.28 -13.05 -3.53
N SER A 142 -8.95 -13.73 -4.48
CA SER A 142 -9.29 -15.16 -4.36
C SER A 142 -8.07 -16.09 -4.42
N ALA A 143 -6.99 -15.67 -5.07
CA ALA A 143 -5.70 -16.38 -5.07
C ALA A 143 -4.84 -16.05 -3.83
N GLY A 144 -5.24 -15.06 -3.03
CA GLY A 144 -4.55 -14.65 -1.81
C GLY A 144 -3.82 -13.31 -1.92
N ASP A 145 -4.03 -12.56 -3.02
CA ASP A 145 -3.49 -11.21 -3.17
C ASP A 145 -4.00 -10.31 -2.06
N ARG A 146 -3.09 -9.50 -1.51
CA ARG A 146 -3.39 -8.58 -0.42
C ARG A 146 -2.63 -7.28 -0.59
N PHE A 147 -3.25 -6.22 -0.11
CA PHE A 147 -2.68 -4.89 -0.06
C PHE A 147 -2.94 -4.29 1.32
N ALA A 148 -1.87 -3.85 1.98
CA ALA A 148 -1.94 -3.15 3.25
C ALA A 148 -1.09 -1.87 3.16
N PHE A 149 -1.72 -0.73 3.40
CA PHE A 149 -1.11 0.59 3.33
C PHE A 149 -1.05 1.18 4.74
N THR A 150 0.12 1.12 5.37
CA THR A 150 0.36 1.74 6.68
C THR A 150 0.90 3.14 6.49
N VAL A 151 0.30 4.12 7.17
CA VAL A 151 0.68 5.53 7.04
C VAL A 151 1.10 6.07 8.38
N PHE A 152 2.15 6.88 8.41
CA PHE A 152 2.73 7.46 9.61
C PHE A 152 2.43 8.95 9.65
N PHE A 153 1.41 9.35 10.42
CA PHE A 153 1.01 10.74 10.58
C PHE A 153 1.77 11.37 11.74
N ASP A 154 2.53 12.42 11.48
CA ASP A 154 3.15 13.24 12.51
C ASP A 154 2.13 14.28 13.03
N PRO A 155 1.91 14.43 14.34
CA PRO A 155 0.89 15.34 14.87
C PRO A 155 1.17 16.83 14.60
N GLU A 156 2.41 17.23 14.34
CA GLU A 156 2.76 18.61 14.00
C GLU A 156 2.58 18.90 12.51
N GLN A 157 2.86 17.92 11.63
CA GLN A 157 2.77 18.08 10.18
C GLN A 157 1.42 17.65 9.59
N ALA A 158 0.77 16.67 10.21
CA ALA A 158 -0.50 16.09 9.79
C ALA A 158 -1.52 16.02 10.95
N PRO A 159 -1.81 17.16 11.61
CA PRO A 159 -2.67 17.19 12.79
C PRO A 159 -4.08 16.64 12.56
N VAL A 160 -4.68 16.85 11.38
CA VAL A 160 -6.04 16.37 11.08
C VAL A 160 -6.04 14.85 10.95
N ASN A 161 -5.18 14.29 10.10
CA ASN A 161 -5.10 12.85 9.91
C ASN A 161 -4.65 12.12 11.18
N HIS A 162 -3.70 12.69 11.94
CA HIS A 162 -3.29 12.14 13.23
C HIS A 162 -4.44 12.14 14.24
N ALA A 163 -5.27 13.19 14.30
CA ALA A 163 -6.42 13.24 15.20
C ALA A 163 -7.51 12.22 14.83
N ILE A 164 -7.71 11.96 13.53
CA ILE A 164 -8.70 10.99 13.05
C ILE A 164 -8.18 9.56 13.23
N PHE A 165 -7.02 9.24 12.68
CA PHE A 165 -6.55 7.86 12.52
C PHE A 165 -5.45 7.44 13.51
N GLY A 166 -4.79 8.40 14.16
CA GLY A 166 -3.66 8.16 15.05
C GLY A 166 -2.31 8.11 14.31
N PRO A 167 -1.25 7.69 15.01
CA PRO A 167 0.12 7.84 14.52
C PRO A 167 0.47 6.88 13.38
N ASN A 168 -0.13 5.68 13.32
CA ASN A 168 0.25 4.63 12.39
C ASN A 168 -0.90 3.73 11.94
N PRO A 169 -2.01 4.28 11.38
CA PRO A 169 -3.09 3.46 10.84
C PRO A 169 -2.64 2.59 9.68
N THR A 170 -3.22 1.38 9.58
CA THR A 170 -3.12 0.51 8.40
C THR A 170 -4.47 0.46 7.69
N PHE A 171 -4.48 0.88 6.44
CA PHE A 171 -5.61 0.76 5.51
C PHE A 171 -5.49 -0.57 4.77
N THR A 172 -6.49 -1.43 4.98
CA THR A 172 -6.54 -2.79 4.47
C THR A 172 -7.98 -3.30 4.59
N GLY A 173 -8.25 -4.43 3.94
CA GLY A 173 -9.55 -5.08 3.94
C GLY A 173 -9.52 -6.36 3.11
N GLU A 174 -10.69 -6.90 2.81
CA GLU A 174 -10.82 -7.99 1.85
C GLU A 174 -10.62 -7.43 0.43
N MET A 175 -9.68 -7.97 -0.34
CA MET A 175 -9.54 -7.59 -1.74
C MET A 175 -10.65 -8.27 -2.56
N VAL A 176 -11.70 -7.50 -2.89
CA VAL A 176 -12.89 -8.01 -3.61
C VAL A 176 -12.78 -7.87 -5.12
N ALA A 177 -11.82 -7.08 -5.60
CA ALA A 177 -11.49 -6.94 -7.01
C ALA A 177 -10.03 -6.50 -7.16
N GLY A 178 -9.40 -6.88 -8.27
CA GLY A 178 -8.02 -6.49 -8.59
C GLY A 178 -7.03 -7.65 -8.59
N GLU A 179 -5.77 -7.30 -8.80
CA GLU A 179 -4.64 -8.25 -8.84
C GLU A 179 -3.36 -7.53 -8.41
N VAL A 180 -2.47 -8.25 -7.75
CA VAL A 180 -1.12 -7.84 -7.40
C VAL A 180 -0.16 -8.80 -8.10
N THR A 181 0.82 -8.25 -8.81
CA THR A 181 1.82 -9.03 -9.51
C THR A 181 3.21 -8.65 -9.04
N ILE A 182 3.97 -9.66 -8.61
CA ILE A 182 5.35 -9.53 -8.17
C ILE A 182 6.17 -10.51 -8.99
N ALA A 183 7.00 -10.02 -9.90
CA ALA A 183 7.90 -10.90 -10.64
C ALA A 183 8.90 -11.54 -9.68
N ALA A 184 9.33 -12.76 -10.04
CA ALA A 184 10.40 -13.41 -9.32
C ALA A 184 11.65 -12.52 -9.34
N PRO A 185 12.42 -12.44 -8.23
CA PRO A 185 13.75 -11.86 -8.28
C PRO A 185 14.52 -12.52 -9.42
N ALA A 186 15.17 -11.73 -10.27
CA ALA A 186 15.97 -12.29 -11.35
C ALA A 186 17.06 -13.19 -10.77
N VAL A 187 16.83 -14.50 -10.78
CA VAL A 187 17.88 -15.47 -10.51
C VAL A 187 18.79 -15.41 -11.73
N LEU A 188 19.96 -14.79 -11.58
CA LEU A 188 21.01 -14.93 -12.58
C LEU A 188 21.24 -16.44 -12.80
N PRO A 189 21.26 -16.94 -14.04
CA PRO A 189 21.73 -18.29 -14.27
C PRO A 189 23.13 -18.41 -13.66
N LEU A 190 23.31 -19.39 -12.78
CA LEU A 190 24.64 -19.79 -12.32
C LEU A 190 25.45 -20.08 -13.58
N LEU A 191 26.38 -19.19 -13.93
CA LEU A 191 27.36 -19.48 -14.96
C LEU A 191 28.03 -20.80 -14.54
N PRO A 192 28.12 -21.81 -15.43
CA PRO A 192 28.80 -23.04 -15.08
C PRO A 192 30.21 -22.67 -14.65
N ALA A 193 30.61 -23.15 -13.45
CA ALA A 193 31.97 -22.99 -12.97
C ALA A 193 32.92 -23.44 -14.08
N GLU A 194 33.80 -22.54 -14.53
CA GLU A 194 34.90 -22.93 -15.41
C GLU A 194 35.62 -24.09 -14.72
N ARG A 195 35.56 -25.27 -15.33
CA ARG A 195 36.34 -26.42 -14.87
C ARG A 195 37.81 -26.02 -15.01
N PRO A 196 38.60 -25.97 -13.93
CA PRO A 196 40.03 -25.81 -14.06
C PRO A 196 40.58 -27.12 -14.60
N GLY A 197 41.07 -27.08 -15.85
CA GLY A 197 42.02 -28.07 -16.35
C GLY A 197 41.63 -28.69 -17.69
N GLU A 198 42.36 -28.28 -18.73
CA GLU A 198 43.02 -29.26 -19.58
C GLU A 198 44.33 -28.64 -20.07
N GLY A 199 45.43 -29.11 -19.48
CA GLY A 199 46.78 -28.75 -19.87
C GLY A 199 47.05 -29.19 -21.30
N THR A 200 47.63 -28.29 -22.08
CA THR A 200 48.29 -28.66 -23.33
C THR A 200 49.73 -29.06 -23.00
N PRO A 201 50.18 -30.30 -23.25
CA PRO A 201 51.61 -30.55 -23.38
C PRO A 201 52.02 -30.15 -24.80
N ALA A 202 53.00 -29.27 -24.92
CA ALA A 202 53.69 -29.04 -26.19
C ALA A 202 55.10 -29.61 -26.08
N ALA A 203 55.44 -30.34 -27.15
CA ALA A 203 56.61 -31.19 -27.37
C ALA A 203 57.95 -30.44 -27.46
#